data_AF-A0A850KTV0-F1
#
_entry.id   AF-A0A850KTV0-F1
#
_cell.length_a   1.000
_cell.length_b   1.000
_cell.length_c   1.000
_cell.angle_alpha   90.00
_cell.angle_beta   90.00
_cell.angle_gamma   90.00
#
_symmetry.space_group_name_H-M   'P 1'
#
loop_
_entity.id
_entity.type
_entity.pdbx_description
1 polymer ?
#
loop_
_entity_poly.entity_id
_entity_poly.type
_entity_poly.pdbx_seq_one_letter_code
_entity_poly.pdbx_strand_id
1 'polypeptide(L)'
;MTEEEIRQLAADYMGYFTRGAAAQDRQFKAVEMLWRLCRDDAGTGFRVIWVAVNLVDADNMKALSFLGTGPLGDLINFHGQDVTGLLIEAARENANFCVALSCVGRSMVSEGAWKDLTGALPSIRAHHSGLNS
;
A
#
# COMPACT_ATOMS: atom_id res chain seq x y z
N MET A 1 -4.17 -11.03 13.96
CA MET A 1 -3.02 -10.25 14.48
C MET A 1 -3.50 -9.17 15.42
N THR A 2 -2.75 -8.87 16.47
CA THR A 2 -2.97 -7.75 17.38
C THR A 2 -2.51 -6.42 16.75
N GLU A 3 -2.88 -5.29 17.34
CA GLU A 3 -2.39 -3.97 16.90
C GLU A 3 -0.86 -3.85 16.95
N GLU A 4 -0.25 -4.42 17.99
CA GLU A 4 1.20 -4.42 18.17
C GLU A 4 1.89 -5.22 17.07
N GLU A 5 1.36 -6.40 16.74
CA GLU A 5 1.87 -7.22 15.64
C GLU A 5 1.75 -6.52 14.29
N ILE A 6 0.64 -5.81 14.04
CA ILE A 6 0.44 -5.03 12.80
C ILE A 6 1.48 -3.91 12.71
N ARG A 7 1.65 -3.13 13.78
CA ARG A 7 2.65 -2.05 13.82
C ARG A 7 4.06 -2.59 13.64
N GLN A 8 4.36 -3.71 14.27
CA GLN A 8 5.68 -4.30 14.18
C GLN A 8 5.97 -4.84 12.78
N LEU A 9 5.01 -5.51 12.16
CA LEU A 9 5.13 -5.98 10.77
C LEU A 9 5.31 -4.82 9.80
N ALA A 10 4.54 -3.74 9.95
CA ALA A 10 4.69 -2.53 9.14
C ALA A 10 6.07 -1.88 9.32
N ALA A 11 6.55 -1.78 10.56
CA ALA A 11 7.89 -1.23 10.85
C ALA A 11 9.01 -2.11 10.26
N ASP A 12 8.88 -3.43 10.31
CA ASP A 12 9.84 -4.34 9.70
C ASP A 12 9.80 -4.29 8.17
N TYR A 13 8.61 -4.22 7.58
CA TYR A 13 8.44 -3.97 6.15
C TYR A 13 9.16 -2.68 5.73
N MET A 14 8.95 -1.59 6.46
CA MET A 14 9.62 -0.31 6.19
C MET A 14 11.14 -0.40 6.40
N GLY A 15 11.57 -1.14 7.42
CA GLY A 15 12.98 -1.43 7.70
C GLY A 15 13.72 -2.07 6.53
N TYR A 16 13.02 -2.85 5.68
CA TYR A 16 13.60 -3.42 4.46
C TYR A 16 14.12 -2.33 3.52
N PHE A 17 13.39 -1.24 3.37
CA PHE A 17 13.70 -0.17 2.42
C PHE A 17 14.66 0.87 2.99
N THR A 18 14.65 1.10 4.30
CA THR A 18 15.51 2.10 4.95
C THR A 18 16.88 1.55 5.32
N ARG A 19 17.01 0.25 5.60
CA ARG A 19 18.29 -0.37 5.99
C ARG A 19 19.13 -0.88 4.82
N GLY A 20 18.56 -0.91 3.60
CA GLY A 20 19.27 -1.31 2.38
C GLY A 20 19.91 -2.69 2.50
N ALA A 21 21.20 -2.81 2.18
CA ALA A 21 21.95 -4.08 2.23
C ALA A 21 22.08 -4.67 3.65
N ALA A 22 21.78 -3.90 4.70
CA ALA A 22 21.77 -4.37 6.09
C ALA A 22 20.39 -4.86 6.55
N ALA A 23 19.41 -4.97 5.65
CA ALA A 23 18.14 -5.62 5.95
C ALA A 23 18.40 -7.07 6.39
N GLN A 24 17.87 -7.44 7.55
CA GLN A 24 18.03 -8.77 8.14
C GLN A 24 16.88 -9.68 7.69
N ASP A 25 17.02 -10.99 7.91
CA ASP A 25 16.01 -12.01 7.59
C ASP A 25 14.59 -11.63 8.03
N ARG A 26 14.48 -10.93 9.16
CA ARG A 26 13.22 -10.43 9.69
C ARG A 26 12.49 -9.48 8.73
N GLN A 27 13.22 -8.57 8.09
CA GLN A 27 12.63 -7.60 7.15
C GLN A 27 12.22 -8.27 5.84
N PHE A 28 13.00 -9.24 5.35
CA PHE A 28 12.59 -10.06 4.19
C PHE A 28 11.30 -10.83 4.48
N LYS A 29 11.23 -11.51 5.63
CA LYS A 29 10.02 -12.22 6.06
C LYS A 29 8.81 -11.31 6.20
N ALA A 30 9.02 -10.06 6.64
CA ALA A 30 7.94 -9.07 6.73
C ALA A 30 7.34 -8.73 5.36
N VAL A 31 8.18 -8.59 4.32
CA VAL A 31 7.73 -8.38 2.95
C VAL A 31 6.90 -9.55 2.44
N GLU A 32 7.40 -10.78 2.61
CA GLU A 32 6.67 -11.99 2.19
C GLU A 32 5.35 -12.16 2.94
N MET A 33 5.36 -11.93 4.25
CA MET A 33 4.17 -12.01 5.11
C MET A 33 3.11 -10.99 4.70
N LEU A 34 3.50 -9.74 4.45
CA LEU A 34 2.56 -8.70 4.01
C LEU A 34 1.92 -9.08 2.66
N TRP A 35 2.72 -9.56 1.71
CA TRP A 35 2.20 -10.03 0.43
C TRP A 35 1.18 -11.15 0.61
N ARG A 36 1.51 -12.15 1.42
CA ARG A 36 0.61 -13.25 1.72
C ARG A 36 -0.68 -12.78 2.38
N LEU A 37 -0.61 -11.89 3.37
CA LEU A 37 -1.79 -11.32 4.02
C LEU A 37 -2.71 -10.64 3.02
N CYS A 38 -2.17 -9.89 2.06
CA CYS A 38 -2.99 -9.23 1.04
C CYS A 38 -3.75 -10.20 0.13
N ARG A 39 -3.29 -11.46 0.03
CA ARG A 39 -4.01 -12.53 -0.69
C ARG A 39 -4.97 -13.28 0.21
N ASP A 40 -4.57 -13.57 1.45
CA ASP A 40 -5.28 -14.50 2.34
C ASP A 40 -6.30 -13.79 3.26
N ASP A 41 -6.04 -12.54 3.66
CA ASP A 41 -6.87 -11.76 4.60
C ASP A 41 -6.78 -10.27 4.26
N ALA A 42 -7.76 -9.82 3.46
CA ALA A 42 -7.83 -8.45 2.97
C ALA A 42 -7.85 -7.40 4.09
N GLY A 43 -8.55 -7.68 5.19
CA GLY A 43 -8.71 -6.75 6.31
C GLY A 43 -7.40 -6.54 7.05
N THR A 44 -6.71 -7.63 7.40
CA THR A 44 -5.40 -7.53 8.05
C THR A 44 -4.35 -6.94 7.11
N GLY A 45 -4.33 -7.37 5.84
CA GLY A 45 -3.42 -6.84 4.81
C GLY A 45 -3.56 -5.32 4.65
N PHE A 46 -4.78 -4.82 4.49
CA PHE A 46 -5.07 -3.38 4.40
C PHE A 46 -4.56 -2.62 5.63
N ARG A 47 -4.83 -3.14 6.84
CA ARG A 47 -4.41 -2.47 8.09
C ARG A 47 -2.89 -2.35 8.21
N VAL A 48 -2.14 -3.37 7.78
CA VAL A 48 -0.67 -3.31 7.77
C VAL A 48 -0.17 -2.27 6.75
N ILE A 49 -0.74 -2.23 5.54
CA ILE A 49 -0.41 -1.22 4.53
C ILE A 49 -0.71 0.18 5.05
N TRP A 50 -1.88 0.36 5.67
CA TRP A 50 -2.28 1.65 6.26
C TRP A 50 -1.28 2.13 7.30
N VAL A 51 -0.83 1.27 8.21
CA VAL A 51 0.22 1.64 9.17
C VAL A 51 1.53 1.93 8.44
N ALA A 52 1.93 1.11 7.46
CA ALA A 52 3.18 1.29 6.74
C ALA A 52 3.26 2.65 6.02
N VAL A 53 2.21 3.09 5.32
CA VAL A 53 2.22 4.39 4.62
C VAL A 53 2.33 5.59 5.56
N ASN A 54 1.90 5.43 6.83
CA ASN A 54 2.03 6.44 7.88
C ASN A 54 3.41 6.41 8.58
N LEU A 55 4.21 5.37 8.35
CA LEU A 55 5.60 5.27 8.80
C LEU A 55 6.60 5.73 7.73
N VAL A 56 6.14 5.97 6.50
CA VAL A 56 6.98 6.40 5.38
C VAL A 56 7.29 7.90 5.51
N ASP A 57 8.57 8.24 5.63
CA ASP A 57 9.05 9.60 5.41
C ASP A 57 8.78 10.00 3.95
N ALA A 58 8.39 11.27 3.73
CA ALA A 58 7.93 11.76 2.43
C ALA A 58 8.88 11.47 1.25
N ASP A 59 10.19 11.36 1.51
CA ASP A 59 11.20 11.14 0.47
C ASP A 59 11.44 9.65 0.13
N ASN A 60 10.84 8.70 0.87
CA ASN A 60 11.03 7.27 0.62
C ASN A 60 10.02 6.71 -0.39
N MET A 61 10.10 7.23 -1.62
CA MET A 61 9.29 6.80 -2.76
C MET A 61 9.47 5.31 -3.12
N LYS A 62 10.60 4.71 -2.74
CA LYS A 62 10.88 3.29 -3.01
C LYS A 62 9.92 2.39 -2.23
N ALA A 63 9.67 2.67 -0.95
CA ALA A 63 8.77 1.87 -0.15
C ALA A 63 7.31 1.96 -0.66
N LEU A 64 6.85 3.16 -1.03
CA LEU A 64 5.50 3.39 -1.56
C LEU A 64 5.30 2.70 -2.91
N SER A 65 6.27 2.81 -3.81
CA SER A 65 6.18 2.14 -5.12
C SER A 65 6.12 0.62 -4.97
N PHE A 66 6.88 0.03 -4.05
CA PHE A 66 6.83 -1.40 -3.77
C PHE A 66 5.52 -1.85 -3.12
N LEU A 67 4.89 -1.02 -2.28
CA LEU A 67 3.53 -1.30 -1.79
C LEU A 67 2.56 -1.41 -2.96
N GLY A 68 2.63 -0.48 -3.91
CA GLY A 68 1.78 -0.44 -5.10
C GLY A 68 1.99 -1.60 -6.07
N THR A 69 3.24 -1.84 -6.48
CA THR A 69 3.59 -2.89 -7.45
C THR A 69 3.59 -4.30 -6.85
N GLY A 70 3.29 -4.42 -5.56
CA GLY A 70 3.26 -5.67 -4.84
C GLY A 70 1.97 -5.82 -4.01
N PRO A 71 2.02 -5.67 -2.68
CA PRO A 71 0.90 -6.00 -1.79
C PRO A 71 -0.44 -5.36 -2.16
N LEU A 72 -0.48 -4.08 -2.57
CA LEU A 72 -1.73 -3.43 -3.00
C LEU A 72 -2.27 -4.04 -4.28
N GLY A 73 -1.41 -4.33 -5.26
CA GLY A 73 -1.81 -5.01 -6.49
C GLY A 73 -2.43 -6.37 -6.20
N ASP A 74 -1.82 -7.17 -5.32
CA ASP A 74 -2.38 -8.45 -4.89
C ASP A 74 -3.71 -8.27 -4.13
N LEU A 75 -3.79 -7.30 -3.21
CA LEU A 75 -5.01 -7.02 -2.46
C LEU A 75 -6.19 -6.74 -3.40
N ILE A 76 -5.98 -5.94 -4.45
CA ILE A 76 -7.01 -5.62 -5.44
C ILE A 76 -7.27 -6.82 -6.36
N ASN A 77 -6.24 -7.56 -6.76
CA ASN A 77 -6.40 -8.71 -7.65
C ASN A 77 -7.29 -9.79 -7.02
N PHE A 78 -7.09 -10.07 -5.73
CA PHE A 78 -7.80 -11.14 -5.03
C PHE A 78 -9.12 -10.67 -4.40
N HIS A 79 -9.23 -9.39 -3.98
CA HIS A 79 -10.36 -8.88 -3.19
C HIS A 79 -11.01 -7.63 -3.79
N GLY A 80 -10.68 -7.26 -5.03
CA GLY A 80 -10.99 -5.96 -5.63
C GLY A 80 -12.46 -5.56 -5.61
N GLN A 81 -13.39 -6.51 -5.72
CA GLN A 81 -14.83 -6.22 -5.65
C GLN A 81 -15.24 -5.63 -4.29
N ASP A 82 -14.55 -6.01 -3.21
CA ASP A 82 -14.89 -5.62 -1.85
C ASP A 82 -14.03 -4.46 -1.34
N VAL A 83 -12.79 -4.35 -1.81
CA VAL A 83 -11.81 -3.41 -1.24
C VAL A 83 -11.55 -2.15 -2.09
N THR A 84 -11.88 -2.13 -3.38
CA THR A 84 -11.49 -1.00 -4.26
C THR A 84 -12.05 0.34 -3.77
N GLY A 85 -13.31 0.38 -3.33
CA GLY A 85 -13.91 1.59 -2.75
C GLY A 85 -13.18 2.06 -1.49
N LEU A 86 -12.86 1.13 -0.58
CA LEU A 86 -12.10 1.42 0.64
C LEU A 86 -10.71 2.00 0.32
N LEU A 87 -10.01 1.44 -0.66
CA LEU A 87 -8.68 1.91 -1.08
C LEU A 87 -8.73 3.32 -1.67
N ILE A 88 -9.79 3.64 -2.41
CA ILE A 88 -10.01 4.99 -2.96
C ILE A 88 -10.21 5.99 -1.83
N GLU A 89 -11.04 5.68 -0.83
CA GLU A 89 -11.26 6.57 0.31
C GLU A 89 -9.98 6.74 1.15
N ALA A 90 -9.24 5.65 1.40
CA ALA A 90 -7.92 5.72 2.04
C ALA A 90 -6.94 6.63 1.29
N ALA A 91 -6.96 6.63 -0.05
CA ALA A 91 -6.15 7.51 -0.87
C ALA A 91 -6.60 8.99 -0.76
N ARG A 92 -7.88 9.27 -0.51
CA ARG A 92 -8.35 10.64 -0.24
C ARG A 92 -7.79 11.18 1.07
N GLU A 93 -7.72 10.33 2.07
CA GLU A 93 -7.28 10.71 3.42
C GLU A 93 -5.76 10.85 3.54
N ASN A 94 -4.99 10.08 2.75
CA ASN A 94 -3.53 10.00 2.93
C ASN A 94 -2.78 10.10 1.60
N ALA A 95 -1.95 11.14 1.46
CA ALA A 95 -1.16 11.40 0.26
C ALA A 95 -0.17 10.27 -0.06
N ASN A 96 0.52 9.70 0.93
CA ASN A 96 1.42 8.56 0.74
C ASN A 96 0.65 7.32 0.25
N PHE A 97 -0.54 7.08 0.78
CA PHE A 97 -1.41 6.00 0.31
C PHE A 97 -1.84 6.24 -1.15
N CYS A 98 -2.21 7.49 -1.49
CA CYS A 98 -2.53 7.88 -2.86
C CYS A 98 -1.37 7.58 -3.81
N VAL A 99 -0.13 7.91 -3.41
CA VAL A 99 1.11 7.63 -4.16
C VAL A 99 1.38 6.13 -4.29
N ALA A 100 1.21 5.35 -3.24
CA ALA A 100 1.38 3.89 -3.29
C ALA A 100 0.34 3.24 -4.22
N LEU A 101 -0.94 3.58 -4.07
CA LEU A 101 -2.03 3.05 -4.90
C LEU A 101 -1.87 3.45 -6.37
N SER A 102 -1.32 4.64 -6.60
CA SER A 102 -0.89 5.18 -7.89
C SER A 102 0.10 4.30 -8.65
N CYS A 103 0.86 3.46 -7.94
CA CYS A 103 1.86 2.56 -8.52
C CYS A 103 1.30 1.17 -8.88
N VAL A 104 0.03 0.88 -8.59
CA VAL A 104 -0.61 -0.37 -9.04
C VAL A 104 -0.69 -0.37 -10.56
N GLY A 105 -0.22 -1.44 -11.21
CA GLY A 105 -0.22 -1.58 -12.66
C GLY A 105 -1.51 -2.17 -13.21
N ARG A 106 -1.93 -1.75 -14.42
CA ARG A 106 -3.12 -2.28 -15.11
C ARG A 106 -3.15 -3.82 -15.18
N SER A 107 -2.00 -4.44 -15.45
CA SER A 107 -1.90 -5.89 -15.60
C SER A 107 -2.07 -6.68 -14.30
N MET A 108 -2.09 -5.99 -13.14
CA MET A 108 -2.21 -6.62 -11.83
C MET A 108 -3.65 -6.78 -11.37
N VAL A 109 -4.61 -6.09 -12.01
CA VAL A 109 -5.98 -5.98 -11.49
C VAL A 109 -7.00 -6.18 -12.61
N SER A 110 -8.24 -6.46 -12.22
CA SER A 110 -9.35 -6.56 -13.17
C SER A 110 -9.58 -5.24 -13.91
N GLU A 111 -10.17 -5.30 -15.10
CA GLU A 111 -10.49 -4.10 -15.88
C GLU A 111 -11.44 -3.15 -15.13
N GLY A 112 -12.39 -3.69 -14.37
CA GLY A 112 -13.30 -2.90 -13.53
C GLY A 112 -12.54 -2.12 -12.46
N ALA A 113 -11.72 -2.81 -11.65
CA ALA A 113 -10.93 -2.15 -10.63
C ALA A 113 -9.95 -1.12 -11.21
N TRP A 114 -9.33 -1.43 -12.36
CA TRP A 114 -8.47 -0.48 -13.07
C TRP A 114 -9.22 0.78 -13.49
N LYS A 115 -10.42 0.64 -14.05
CA LYS A 115 -11.26 1.76 -14.47
C LYS A 115 -11.65 2.64 -13.28
N ASP A 116 -12.03 2.04 -12.16
CA ASP A 116 -12.42 2.77 -10.95
C ASP A 116 -11.24 3.56 -10.39
N LEU A 117 -10.07 2.92 -10.27
CA LEU A 117 -8.85 3.56 -9.78
C LEU A 117 -8.40 4.70 -10.69
N THR A 118 -8.34 4.48 -12.00
CA THR A 118 -7.91 5.51 -12.96
C THR A 118 -8.92 6.65 -13.11
N GLY A 119 -10.21 6.41 -12.83
CA GLY A 119 -11.22 7.45 -12.74
C GLY A 119 -11.10 8.32 -11.49
N ALA A 120 -10.80 7.72 -10.33
CA ALA A 120 -10.76 8.43 -9.05
C ALA A 120 -9.42 9.15 -8.79
N LEU A 121 -8.29 8.45 -8.98
CA LEU A 121 -6.96 8.90 -8.54
C LEU A 121 -6.52 10.27 -9.07
N PRO A 122 -6.77 10.67 -10.34
CA PRO A 122 -6.35 11.98 -10.83
C PRO A 122 -6.87 13.16 -9.99
N SER A 123 -8.16 13.11 -9.61
CA SER A 123 -8.78 14.14 -8.79
C SER A 123 -8.21 14.20 -7.37
N ILE A 124 -7.91 13.01 -6.81
CA ILE A 124 -7.34 12.88 -5.46
C ILE A 124 -5.92 13.42 -5.43
N ARG A 125 -5.10 13.10 -6.44
CA ARG A 125 -3.74 13.65 -6.55
C ARG A 125 -3.76 15.17 -6.66
N ALA A 126 -4.66 15.73 -7.48
CA ALA A 126 -4.80 17.17 -7.61
C ALA A 126 -5.17 17.84 -6.26
N HIS A 127 -6.04 17.21 -5.47
CA HIS A 127 -6.38 17.68 -4.12
C HIS A 127 -5.15 17.75 -3.20
N HIS A 128 -4.36 16.66 -3.12
CA HIS A 128 -3.15 16.63 -2.30
C HIS A 128 -2.06 17.59 -2.77
N SER A 129 -1.96 17.84 -4.08
CA SER A 129 -1.03 18.85 -4.62
C SER A 129 -1.43 20.27 -4.25
N GLY A 130 -2.72 20.59 -4.20
CA GLY A 130 -3.23 21.92 -3.83
C GLY A 130 -3.15 22.24 -2.34
N LEU A 131 -2.98 21.24 -1.48
CA LEU A 131 -2.78 21.42 -0.03
C LEU A 131 -1.32 21.76 0.33
N ASN A 132 -0.39 21.46 -0.57
CA ASN A 132 1.05 21.67 -0.37
C ASN A 132 1.59 22.93 -1.07
N SER A 133 0.71 23.73 -1.68
CA SER A 133 1.00 25.01 -2.34
C SER A 133 0.46 26.18 -1.54
#